data_AF-A0A517QVB4-F1
#
_entry.id   AF-A0A517QVB4-F1
#
_cell.length_a   1.000
_cell.length_b   1.000
_cell.length_c   1.000
_cell.angle_alpha   90.00
_cell.angle_beta   90.00
_cell.angle_gamma   90.00
#
_symmetry.space_group_name_H-M   'P 1'
#
loop_
_entity.id
_entity.type
_entity.pdbx_description
1 polymer ?
#
loop_
_entity_poly.entity_id
_entity_poly.type
_entity_poly.pdbx_seq_one_letter_code
_entity_poly.pdbx_strand_id
1 'polypeptide(L)'
;MNEWFSKASNVFKRDVSETPQPFEVHCECGQQHTGIRRSRHQHIVCKSCGSSLFVLPRDVYPPPHTPKTSPNKKKRRKPTTKSAAKPVPESVDLSAETEKPSIQELDPEKEFVSRRKRRQKNKETAPTEVVEQKPNIIVRMWGASCRTALGIWIVFWEFWTPYRKIALLIFCILSLTIFYSIRQSQLRGAVTIVKTELDAGLVAVGNENWVEARRHFEKATNAVDLLGREDLEAETIRQYHRETRALTRLTSSTLFELVEEAESYYVEHGAEAWQEKFRLSFQDDWYIIEGYVRPSKNPFAIENGFELELIFPWAAGQKKRPVNVCLSFQSAKHLPKTTTEEAYDSGSGTLTVFSGQLKEFFIGPDGDWEIRFDPETSFFWVNQPTYNATHLQIGSIQSLPDQQLMFDRQKKWMGVK
;
A
#
# COMPACT_ATOMS: atom_id res chain seq x y z
N MET A 1 0.52 -25.70 30.19
CA MET A 1 0.25 -25.46 28.76
C MET A 1 0.87 -26.59 27.94
N ASN A 2 0.04 -27.59 27.65
CA ASN A 2 -0.01 -28.57 26.55
C ASN A 2 1.30 -29.16 25.96
N GLU A 3 1.81 -30.23 26.59
CA GLU A 3 2.78 -31.18 26.00
C GLU A 3 2.27 -31.89 24.73
N TRP A 4 0.95 -31.87 24.48
CA TRP A 4 0.34 -32.40 23.26
C TRP A 4 0.90 -31.74 21.98
N PHE A 5 1.11 -30.42 21.99
CA PHE A 5 1.55 -29.68 20.80
C PHE A 5 3.00 -30.04 20.42
N SER A 6 3.84 -30.32 21.40
CA SER A 6 5.24 -30.73 21.20
C SER A 6 5.37 -32.14 20.63
N LYS A 7 4.41 -33.04 20.90
CA LYS A 7 4.36 -34.36 20.25
C LYS A 7 3.85 -34.29 18.81
N ALA A 8 2.92 -33.39 18.51
CA ALA A 8 2.41 -33.22 17.15
C ALA A 8 3.46 -32.60 16.21
N SER A 9 4.23 -31.61 16.68
CA SER A 9 5.25 -30.96 15.83
C SER A 9 6.43 -31.87 15.49
N ASN A 10 6.77 -32.84 16.33
CA ASN A 10 7.83 -33.81 16.06
C ASN A 10 7.45 -34.86 15.00
N VAL A 11 6.16 -35.07 14.70
CA VAL A 11 5.73 -35.96 13.60
C VAL A 11 6.01 -35.32 12.23
N PHE A 12 6.01 -33.98 12.14
CA PHE A 12 6.27 -33.25 10.90
C PHE A 12 7.76 -32.99 10.64
N LYS A 13 8.64 -33.19 11.63
CA LYS A 13 10.10 -33.05 11.49
C LYS A 13 10.81 -34.34 11.09
N ARG A 14 10.09 -35.32 10.53
CA ARG A 14 10.75 -36.48 9.95
C ARG A 14 11.51 -35.99 8.73
N ASP A 15 12.83 -35.97 8.81
CA ASP A 15 13.73 -35.80 7.66
C ASP A 15 13.45 -36.95 6.69
N VAL A 16 12.45 -36.76 5.82
CA VAL A 16 12.16 -37.67 4.73
C VAL A 16 13.33 -37.50 3.77
N SER A 17 14.25 -38.46 3.78
CA SER A 17 15.38 -38.53 2.84
C SER A 17 14.87 -38.21 1.44
N GLU A 18 15.31 -37.08 0.90
CA GLU A 18 14.78 -36.51 -0.32
C GLU A 18 15.10 -37.40 -1.51
N THR A 19 14.16 -38.27 -1.88
CA THR A 19 14.25 -39.00 -3.15
C THR A 19 14.13 -37.99 -4.30
N PRO A 20 15.11 -37.88 -5.21
CA PRO A 20 15.03 -36.92 -6.31
C PRO A 20 13.88 -37.30 -7.25
N GLN A 21 12.93 -36.39 -7.45
CA GLN A 21 11.82 -36.58 -8.38
C GLN A 21 12.17 -35.91 -9.71
N PRO A 22 12.58 -36.66 -10.75
CA PRO A 22 12.86 -36.06 -12.05
C PRO A 22 11.58 -35.53 -12.69
N PHE A 23 11.71 -34.50 -13.52
CA PHE A 23 10.65 -34.04 -14.42
C PHE A 23 11.16 -33.99 -15.85
N GLU A 24 10.20 -34.06 -16.77
CA GLU A 24 10.40 -33.93 -18.19
C GLU A 24 9.26 -33.06 -18.74
N VAL A 25 9.61 -31.91 -19.30
CA VAL A 25 8.63 -30.96 -19.87
C VAL A 25 9.07 -30.62 -21.29
N HIS A 26 8.10 -30.57 -22.20
CA HIS A 26 8.33 -30.22 -23.58
C HIS A 26 8.04 -28.74 -23.79
N CYS A 27 8.96 -28.04 -24.46
CA CYS A 27 8.75 -26.69 -24.94
C CYS A 27 7.87 -26.68 -26.20
N GLU A 28 7.17 -25.57 -26.47
CA GLU A 28 6.41 -25.36 -27.70
C GLU A 28 7.26 -25.48 -28.97
N CYS A 29 8.56 -25.16 -28.89
CA CYS A 29 9.49 -25.33 -30.01
C CYS A 29 9.95 -26.78 -30.22
N GLY A 30 9.43 -27.73 -29.44
CA GLY A 30 9.80 -29.15 -29.48
C GLY A 30 11.05 -29.52 -28.65
N GLN A 31 11.72 -28.56 -28.02
CA GLN A 31 12.88 -28.84 -27.16
C GLN A 31 12.42 -29.52 -25.85
N GLN A 32 13.06 -30.63 -25.50
CA GLN A 32 12.78 -31.37 -24.26
C GLN A 32 13.68 -30.84 -23.12
N HIS A 33 13.09 -30.59 -21.96
CA HIS A 33 13.77 -30.13 -20.75
C HIS A 33 13.64 -31.17 -19.64
N THR A 34 14.77 -31.61 -19.09
CA THR A 34 14.84 -32.57 -17.99
C THR A 34 15.54 -31.96 -16.78
N GLY A 35 15.05 -32.26 -15.58
CA GLY A 35 15.67 -31.79 -14.33
C GLY A 35 15.11 -32.48 -13.09
N ILE A 36 15.49 -32.00 -11.90
CA ILE A 36 15.00 -32.51 -10.61
C ILE A 36 14.04 -31.47 -10.02
N ARG A 37 12.84 -31.90 -9.62
CA ARG A 37 11.87 -31.03 -8.94
C ARG A 37 12.38 -30.62 -7.56
N ARG A 38 12.25 -29.34 -7.23
CA ARG A 38 12.57 -28.78 -5.90
C ARG A 38 11.29 -28.67 -5.06
N SER A 39 11.45 -28.36 -3.78
CA SER A 39 10.33 -28.04 -2.88
C SER A 39 9.56 -26.78 -3.28
N ARG A 40 10.20 -25.87 -4.03
CA ARG A 40 9.59 -24.68 -4.65
C ARG A 40 9.42 -24.88 -6.15
N HIS A 41 8.51 -24.10 -6.74
CA HIS A 41 8.31 -24.08 -8.18
C HIS A 41 9.60 -23.63 -8.89
N GLN A 42 9.80 -24.07 -10.13
CA GLN A 42 10.97 -23.68 -10.92
C GLN A 42 10.52 -23.03 -12.22
N HIS A 43 11.26 -22.01 -12.65
CA HIS A 43 11.06 -21.35 -13.93
C HIS A 43 12.27 -21.64 -14.82
N ILE A 44 12.03 -22.20 -16.01
CA ILE A 44 13.07 -22.61 -16.94
C ILE A 44 12.89 -21.83 -18.23
N VAL A 45 13.93 -21.16 -18.70
CA VAL A 45 13.91 -20.48 -20.00
C VAL A 45 14.46 -21.43 -21.07
N CYS A 46 13.68 -21.69 -22.11
CA CYS A 46 14.11 -22.51 -23.23
C CYS A 46 15.26 -21.82 -23.97
N LYS A 47 16.39 -22.51 -24.14
CA LYS A 47 17.55 -21.96 -24.85
C LYS A 47 17.32 -21.78 -26.36
N SER A 48 16.37 -22.53 -26.94
CA SER A 48 16.13 -22.54 -28.38
C SER A 48 15.19 -21.41 -28.82
N CYS A 49 14.10 -21.16 -28.09
CA CYS A 49 13.10 -20.16 -28.46
C CYS A 49 12.90 -19.03 -27.42
N GLY A 50 13.54 -19.10 -26.26
CA GLY A 50 13.41 -18.11 -25.19
C GLY A 50 12.10 -18.17 -24.40
N SER A 51 11.17 -19.08 -24.72
CA SER A 51 9.92 -19.21 -23.96
C SER A 51 10.18 -19.73 -22.55
N SER A 52 9.37 -19.27 -21.60
CA SER A 52 9.47 -19.67 -20.21
C SER A 52 8.54 -20.83 -19.89
N LEU A 53 9.08 -21.86 -19.24
CA LEU A 53 8.39 -23.06 -18.82
C LEU A 53 8.29 -23.08 -17.29
N PHE A 54 7.08 -23.32 -16.79
CA PHE A 54 6.81 -23.45 -15.37
C PHE A 54 6.81 -24.94 -14.96
N VAL A 55 7.67 -25.30 -14.01
CA VAL A 55 7.73 -26.66 -13.45
C VAL A 55 7.13 -26.64 -12.05
N LEU A 56 6.12 -27.48 -11.85
CA LEU A 56 5.45 -27.63 -10.57
C LEU A 56 6.42 -28.07 -9.47
N PRO A 57 6.21 -27.61 -8.22
CA PRO A 57 6.92 -28.12 -7.07
C PRO A 57 6.80 -29.65 -6.97
N ARG A 58 7.68 -30.24 -6.17
CA ARG A 58 7.57 -31.63 -5.73
C ARG A 58 6.21 -31.87 -5.06
N ASP A 59 5.60 -33.02 -5.35
CA ASP A 59 4.37 -33.44 -4.66
C ASP A 59 4.69 -33.70 -3.17
N VAL A 60 3.97 -33.01 -2.28
CA VAL A 60 4.11 -33.12 -0.83
C VAL A 60 3.27 -34.29 -0.29
N TYR A 61 2.31 -34.77 -1.07
CA TYR A 61 1.44 -35.85 -0.65
C TYR A 61 2.12 -37.22 -0.89
N PRO A 62 2.01 -38.15 0.06
CA PRO A 62 2.48 -39.51 -0.16
C PRO A 62 1.70 -40.12 -1.33
N PRO A 63 2.36 -40.91 -2.20
CA PRO A 63 1.67 -41.58 -3.29
C PRO A 63 0.52 -42.41 -2.72
N PRO A 64 -0.68 -42.37 -3.33
CA PRO A 64 -1.82 -43.12 -2.84
C PRO A 64 -1.45 -44.59 -2.73
N HIS A 65 -1.73 -45.21 -1.58
CA HIS A 65 -1.52 -46.65 -1.40
C HIS A 65 -2.36 -47.39 -2.43
N THR A 66 -1.74 -47.85 -3.51
CA THR A 66 -2.41 -48.76 -4.43
C THR A 66 -2.70 -50.04 -3.65
N PRO A 67 -3.98 -50.42 -3.49
CA PRO A 67 -4.31 -51.63 -2.78
C PRO A 67 -3.61 -52.79 -3.49
N LYS A 68 -2.76 -53.52 -2.77
CA LYS A 68 -2.04 -54.68 -3.29
C LYS A 68 -3.08 -55.60 -3.90
N THR A 69 -3.11 -55.69 -5.22
CA THR A 69 -4.02 -56.57 -5.94
C THR A 69 -3.65 -57.98 -5.51
N SER A 70 -4.46 -58.57 -4.63
CA SER A 70 -4.25 -59.94 -4.19
C SER A 70 -4.21 -60.82 -5.43
N PRO A 71 -3.20 -61.70 -5.60
CA PRO A 71 -3.10 -62.54 -6.78
C PRO A 71 -4.38 -63.34 -6.95
N ASN A 72 -5.09 -63.03 -8.04
CA ASN A 72 -6.42 -63.49 -8.34
C ASN A 72 -6.43 -65.02 -8.48
N LYS A 73 -7.08 -65.71 -7.53
CA LYS A 73 -7.38 -67.14 -7.62
C LYS A 73 -8.22 -67.36 -8.88
N LYS A 74 -7.61 -67.92 -9.92
CA LYS A 74 -8.26 -68.41 -11.15
C LYS A 74 -9.44 -69.32 -10.80
N LYS A 75 -10.66 -68.76 -10.70
CA LYS A 75 -11.91 -69.54 -10.72
C LYS A 75 -12.34 -69.71 -12.17
N ARG A 76 -12.26 -70.96 -12.62
CA ARG A 76 -12.73 -71.50 -13.90
C ARG A 76 -14.17 -71.04 -14.21
N ARG A 77 -14.30 -70.39 -15.38
CA ARG A 77 -15.37 -70.42 -16.40
C ARG A 77 -16.81 -70.79 -15.98
N LYS A 78 -17.77 -70.04 -16.54
CA LYS A 78 -18.77 -70.57 -17.49
C LYS A 78 -19.15 -69.51 -18.54
N PRO A 79 -19.33 -69.88 -19.82
CA PRO A 79 -19.74 -68.97 -20.90
C PRO A 79 -21.27 -68.99 -21.08
N THR A 80 -21.89 -67.83 -21.21
CA THR A 80 -23.27 -67.68 -21.69
C THR A 80 -23.37 -66.50 -22.65
N THR A 81 -23.27 -66.87 -23.93
CA THR A 81 -24.13 -66.47 -25.06
C THR A 81 -24.91 -65.15 -25.04
N LYS A 82 -24.60 -64.32 -26.06
CA LYS A 82 -25.48 -63.68 -27.06
C LYS A 82 -26.80 -63.02 -26.61
N SER A 83 -26.87 -61.70 -26.82
CA SER A 83 -28.01 -60.99 -27.47
C SER A 83 -27.52 -59.56 -27.79
N ALA A 84 -27.24 -59.18 -29.03
CA ALA A 84 -28.16 -58.81 -30.12
C ALA A 84 -29.00 -57.54 -29.84
N ALA A 85 -28.63 -56.48 -30.58
CA ALA A 85 -29.43 -55.39 -31.16
C ALA A 85 -30.22 -54.43 -30.24
N LYS A 86 -29.94 -53.12 -30.35
CA LYS A 86 -30.78 -52.15 -31.10
C LYS A 86 -30.11 -50.77 -31.21
N PRO A 87 -30.17 -50.08 -32.37
CA PRO A 87 -29.81 -48.67 -32.49
C PRO A 87 -31.02 -47.78 -32.17
N VAL A 88 -30.77 -46.62 -31.55
CA VAL A 88 -31.77 -45.54 -31.36
C VAL A 88 -31.29 -44.34 -32.19
N PRO A 89 -32.12 -43.81 -33.10
CA PRO A 89 -31.86 -42.57 -33.80
C PRO A 89 -32.53 -41.39 -33.09
N GLU A 90 -32.33 -40.21 -33.67
CA GLU A 90 -33.29 -39.11 -33.74
C GLU A 90 -33.01 -37.90 -32.85
N SER A 91 -32.30 -36.98 -33.52
CA SER A 91 -32.30 -35.54 -33.36
C SER A 91 -33.67 -34.95 -33.03
N VAL A 92 -33.72 -34.13 -31.99
CA VAL A 92 -34.83 -33.20 -31.76
C VAL A 92 -34.30 -31.79 -31.97
N ASP A 93 -34.70 -31.21 -33.10
CA ASP A 93 -34.75 -29.77 -33.33
C ASP A 93 -35.75 -29.14 -32.35
N LEU A 94 -35.30 -28.17 -31.56
CA LEU A 94 -36.18 -27.20 -30.91
C LEU A 94 -35.92 -25.82 -31.55
N SER A 95 -36.76 -25.50 -32.52
CA SER A 95 -37.05 -24.13 -32.95
C SER A 95 -38.47 -23.78 -32.50
N ALA A 96 -38.60 -22.84 -31.57
CA ALA A 96 -39.79 -22.05 -31.25
C ALA A 96 -39.29 -20.91 -30.34
N GLU A 97 -39.13 -19.67 -30.80
CA GLU A 97 -40.18 -18.65 -30.99
C GLU A 97 -41.08 -18.50 -29.76
N THR A 98 -41.34 -17.24 -29.35
CA THR A 98 -42.02 -16.74 -28.13
C THR A 98 -40.97 -16.22 -27.12
N GLU A 99 -40.88 -14.94 -26.72
CA GLU A 99 -41.80 -13.82 -26.75
C GLU A 99 -40.96 -12.54 -26.57
N LYS A 100 -41.34 -11.49 -27.30
CA LYS A 100 -40.75 -10.15 -27.23
C LYS A 100 -41.48 -9.41 -26.09
N PRO A 101 -40.85 -9.06 -24.95
CA PRO A 101 -41.48 -8.14 -24.03
C PRO A 101 -41.37 -6.74 -24.63
N SER A 102 -42.52 -6.25 -25.08
CA SER A 102 -42.80 -4.83 -25.26
C SER A 102 -42.48 -4.10 -23.96
N ILE A 103 -41.29 -3.49 -23.91
CA ILE A 103 -40.97 -2.49 -22.90
C ILE A 103 -41.72 -1.24 -23.33
N GLN A 104 -42.76 -0.93 -22.58
CA GLN A 104 -43.45 0.36 -22.61
C GLN A 104 -42.41 1.45 -22.28
N GLU A 105 -42.22 2.37 -23.21
CA GLU A 105 -41.67 3.70 -22.93
C GLU A 105 -42.54 4.34 -21.85
N LEU A 106 -41.99 4.42 -20.64
CA LEU A 106 -42.49 5.28 -19.58
C LEU A 106 -41.46 6.38 -19.40
N ASP A 107 -41.74 7.52 -20.02
CA ASP A 107 -41.20 8.84 -19.68
C ASP A 107 -41.30 9.07 -18.16
N PRO A 108 -40.19 9.35 -17.44
CA PRO A 108 -40.24 9.96 -16.13
C PRO A 108 -39.60 11.35 -16.21
N GLU A 109 -39.95 12.14 -17.21
CA GLU A 109 -39.70 13.57 -17.21
C GLU A 109 -41.02 14.27 -16.92
N LYS A 110 -41.11 14.89 -15.74
CA LYS A 110 -42.23 15.71 -15.19
C LYS A 110 -43.14 15.05 -14.14
N GLU A 111 -42.60 14.53 -13.03
CA GLU A 111 -43.37 14.56 -11.77
C GLU A 111 -42.53 14.41 -10.49
N PHE A 112 -41.48 15.21 -10.31
CA PHE A 112 -40.81 15.33 -8.99
C PHE A 112 -40.53 16.77 -8.55
N VAL A 113 -41.31 17.72 -9.05
CA VAL A 113 -41.35 19.12 -8.59
C VAL A 113 -42.73 19.45 -8.05
N SER A 114 -43.09 18.92 -6.87
CA SER A 114 -44.19 19.52 -6.06
C SER A 114 -44.27 19.01 -4.61
N ARG A 115 -43.62 17.90 -4.22
CA ARG A 115 -43.79 17.31 -2.87
C ARG A 115 -42.81 17.75 -1.79
N ARG A 116 -42.02 18.82 -1.99
CA ARG A 116 -41.11 19.37 -0.96
C ARG A 116 -41.52 20.73 -0.39
N LYS A 117 -42.75 21.20 -0.66
CA LYS A 117 -43.35 22.42 -0.07
C LYS A 117 -44.40 22.11 0.99
N ARG A 118 -44.10 21.33 2.04
CA ARG A 118 -44.96 21.32 3.26
C ARG A 118 -44.37 20.70 4.54
N ARG A 119 -43.05 20.72 4.73
CA ARG A 119 -42.43 20.31 6.01
C ARG A 119 -41.23 21.17 6.38
N GLN A 120 -41.40 22.49 6.31
CA GLN A 120 -40.56 23.45 7.02
C GLN A 120 -41.46 24.57 7.54
N LYS A 121 -42.17 24.28 8.64
CA LYS A 121 -42.82 25.29 9.48
C LYS A 121 -42.88 24.76 10.91
N ASN A 122 -41.71 24.73 11.54
CA ASN A 122 -41.49 24.85 13.00
C ASN A 122 -40.05 24.47 13.32
N LYS A 123 -39.14 25.43 13.15
CA LYS A 123 -38.03 25.68 14.08
C LYS A 123 -37.45 27.05 13.78
N GLU A 124 -38.10 28.08 14.31
CA GLU A 124 -37.47 29.39 14.49
C GLU A 124 -36.26 29.20 15.41
N THR A 125 -35.09 29.22 14.80
CA THR A 125 -33.85 29.69 15.43
C THR A 125 -33.21 30.59 14.41
N ALA A 126 -33.06 31.85 14.80
CA ALA A 126 -32.72 33.00 13.97
C ALA A 126 -31.27 32.95 13.41
N PRO A 127 -30.93 33.82 12.44
CA PRO A 127 -29.83 33.61 11.51
C PRO A 127 -28.49 34.00 12.11
N THR A 128 -27.48 33.15 11.92
CA THR A 128 -26.09 33.55 12.05
C THR A 128 -25.63 34.09 10.71
N GLU A 129 -25.81 35.40 10.57
CA GLU A 129 -25.12 36.25 9.60
C GLU A 129 -23.61 36.03 9.76
N VAL A 130 -22.95 35.49 8.74
CA VAL A 130 -21.47 35.40 8.69
C VAL A 130 -20.97 36.80 8.38
N VAL A 131 -20.87 37.58 9.45
CA VAL A 131 -20.09 38.82 9.49
C VAL A 131 -18.63 38.44 9.31
N GLU A 132 -18.00 39.06 8.32
CA GLU A 132 -16.57 39.16 8.14
C GLU A 132 -15.88 39.42 9.49
N GLN A 133 -15.33 38.35 10.09
CA GLN A 133 -14.57 38.42 11.33
C GLN A 133 -13.21 39.06 11.03
N LYS A 134 -13.19 40.40 10.97
CA LYS A 134 -12.06 41.12 11.57
C LYS A 134 -11.87 40.55 12.98
N PRO A 135 -10.63 40.24 13.41
CA PRO A 135 -10.40 39.89 14.80
C PRO A 135 -10.78 41.13 15.63
N ASN A 136 -12.03 41.15 16.10
CA ASN A 136 -12.44 41.96 17.22
C ASN A 136 -11.67 41.39 18.39
N ILE A 137 -10.47 41.94 18.56
CA ILE A 137 -9.73 41.97 19.80
C ILE A 137 -10.78 42.30 20.85
N ILE A 138 -11.13 41.30 21.65
CA ILE A 138 -11.92 41.46 22.86
C ILE A 138 -11.02 42.26 23.81
N VAL A 139 -10.98 43.58 23.62
CA VAL A 139 -10.62 44.56 24.63
C VAL A 139 -11.85 44.72 25.51
N ARG A 140 -12.26 43.65 26.20
CA ARG A 140 -13.27 43.73 27.26
C ARG A 140 -12.75 43.04 28.51
N MET A 141 -12.48 43.90 29.49
CA MET A 141 -12.39 43.60 30.91
C MET A 141 -11.25 42.67 31.34
N TRP A 142 -10.02 43.10 31.07
CA TRP A 142 -8.91 42.92 32.02
C TRP A 142 -8.76 44.16 32.93
N GLY A 143 -9.90 44.74 33.34
CA GLY A 143 -9.94 46.00 34.08
C GLY A 143 -9.88 45.87 35.61
N ALA A 144 -9.95 44.67 36.19
CA ALA A 144 -10.09 44.55 37.65
C ALA A 144 -9.29 43.42 38.32
N SER A 145 -8.58 42.56 37.59
CA SER A 145 -7.85 41.42 38.21
C SER A 145 -6.32 41.52 38.10
N CYS A 146 -5.77 42.57 37.49
CA CYS A 146 -4.31 42.75 37.36
C CYS A 146 -3.63 43.35 38.61
N ARG A 147 -4.37 43.69 39.68
CA ARG A 147 -3.78 44.26 40.91
C ARG A 147 -3.40 43.23 41.98
N THR A 148 -3.82 41.97 41.87
CA THR A 148 -3.47 40.93 42.87
C THR A 148 -2.30 40.04 42.46
N ALA A 149 -2.00 39.92 41.15
CA ALA A 149 -0.81 39.18 40.69
C ALA A 149 0.51 39.92 40.98
N LEU A 150 0.50 41.26 40.98
CA LEU A 150 1.65 42.08 41.34
C LEU A 150 1.98 42.04 42.84
N GLY A 151 0.98 41.87 43.72
CA GLY A 151 1.19 41.75 45.17
C GLY A 151 1.88 40.46 45.59
N ILE A 152 1.57 39.34 44.93
CA ILE A 152 2.20 38.03 45.19
C ILE A 152 3.67 38.04 44.75
N TRP A 153 3.99 38.74 43.66
CA TRP A 153 5.37 38.87 43.16
C TRP A 153 6.28 39.69 44.10
N ILE A 154 5.73 40.74 44.74
CA ILE A 154 6.47 41.59 45.69
C ILE A 154 6.73 40.87 47.01
N VAL A 155 5.73 40.17 47.57
CA VAL A 155 5.91 39.38 48.82
C VAL A 155 6.85 38.19 48.60
N PHE A 156 6.82 37.58 47.41
CA PHE A 156 7.77 36.51 47.05
C PHE A 156 9.22 37.02 46.95
N TRP A 157 9.44 38.30 46.60
CA TRP A 157 10.77 38.90 46.53
C TRP A 157 11.35 39.32 47.89
N GLU A 158 10.52 39.65 48.87
CA GLU A 158 10.97 39.95 50.25
C GLU A 158 11.30 38.69 51.05
N PHE A 159 10.71 37.54 50.71
CA PHE A 159 11.04 36.26 51.36
C PHE A 159 12.41 35.69 50.96
N TRP A 160 13.05 36.29 49.96
CA TRP A 160 14.34 35.86 49.43
C TRP A 160 15.48 36.71 49.99
N THR A 161 16.09 36.22 51.07
CA THR A 161 17.38 36.72 51.54
C THR A 161 18.40 36.68 50.39
N PRO A 162 19.38 37.61 50.35
CA PRO A 162 20.37 37.65 49.27
C PRO A 162 21.08 36.30 49.07
N TYR A 163 21.29 35.54 50.15
CA TYR A 163 21.85 34.18 50.10
C TYR A 163 20.98 33.16 49.36
N ARG A 164 19.64 33.24 49.46
CA ARG A 164 18.73 32.35 48.72
C ARG A 164 18.78 32.60 47.21
N LYS A 165 18.90 33.87 46.79
CA LYS A 165 19.08 34.26 45.37
C LYS A 165 20.33 33.61 44.78
N ILE A 166 21.43 33.67 45.52
CA ILE A 166 22.70 33.04 45.13
C ILE A 166 22.54 31.51 45.06
N ALA A 167 21.89 30.88 46.04
CA ALA A 167 21.68 29.43 46.04
C ALA A 167 20.84 28.94 44.85
N LEU A 168 19.76 29.64 44.47
CA LEU A 168 18.99 29.28 43.27
C LEU A 168 19.80 29.47 42.00
N LEU A 169 20.56 30.56 41.89
CA LEU A 169 21.41 30.77 40.71
C LEU A 169 22.40 29.62 40.54
N ILE A 170 23.06 29.19 41.62
CA ILE A 170 23.95 28.01 41.62
C ILE A 170 23.17 26.76 41.21
N PHE A 171 21.98 26.52 41.76
CA PHE A 171 21.15 25.37 41.42
C PHE A 171 20.73 25.36 39.94
N CYS A 172 20.34 26.52 39.39
CA CYS A 172 19.98 26.67 37.98
C CYS A 172 21.19 26.40 37.08
N ILE A 173 22.37 26.91 37.42
CA ILE A 173 23.60 26.65 36.65
C ILE A 173 23.96 25.16 36.70
N LEU A 174 23.90 24.51 37.87
CA LEU A 174 24.15 23.08 38.00
C LEU A 174 23.15 22.24 37.20
N SER A 175 21.86 22.57 37.27
CA SER A 175 20.80 21.88 36.51
C SER A 175 21.00 22.04 35.00
N LEU A 176 21.32 23.25 34.53
CA LEU A 176 21.64 23.52 33.13
C LEU A 176 22.88 22.74 32.68
N THR A 177 23.90 22.66 33.53
CA THR A 177 25.14 21.91 33.23
C THR A 177 24.86 20.41 33.12
N ILE A 178 24.07 19.83 34.04
CA ILE A 178 23.67 18.42 33.98
C ILE A 178 22.84 18.14 32.73
N PHE A 179 21.85 18.99 32.44
CA PHE A 179 21.02 18.88 31.25
C PHE A 179 21.86 18.94 29.96
N TYR A 180 22.78 19.90 29.86
CA TYR A 180 23.68 20.02 28.72
C TYR A 180 24.59 18.81 28.59
N SER A 181 25.12 18.27 29.69
CA SER A 181 25.95 17.07 29.68
C SER A 181 25.19 15.83 29.20
N ILE A 182 23.95 15.64 29.67
CA ILE A 182 23.08 14.53 29.22
C ILE A 182 22.77 14.69 27.73
N ARG A 183 22.37 15.89 27.29
CA ARG A 183 22.08 16.18 25.89
C ARG A 183 23.31 15.93 25.00
N GLN A 184 24.49 16.39 25.40
CA GLN A 184 25.71 16.18 24.63
C GLN A 184 26.13 14.70 24.58
N SER A 185 25.92 13.95 25.67
CA SER A 185 26.13 12.50 25.69
C SER A 185 25.19 11.78 24.73
N GLN A 186 23.91 12.18 24.70
CA GLN A 186 22.92 11.61 23.77
C GLN A 186 23.29 11.90 22.32
N LEU A 187 23.71 13.13 21.99
CA LEU A 187 24.15 13.50 20.63
C LEU A 187 25.37 12.70 20.19
N ARG A 188 26.37 12.51 21.06
CA ARG A 188 27.55 11.67 20.74
C ARG A 188 27.17 10.21 20.49
N GLY A 189 26.28 9.65 21.33
CA GLY A 189 25.76 8.30 21.14
C GLY A 189 25.00 8.15 19.83
N ALA A 190 24.17 9.14 19.47
CA ALA A 190 23.40 9.13 18.24
C ALA A 190 24.28 9.04 16.98
N VAL A 191 25.41 9.77 16.93
CA VAL A 191 26.34 9.68 15.79
C VAL A 191 26.87 8.26 15.58
N THR A 192 27.23 7.56 16.65
CA THR A 192 27.71 6.17 16.58
C THR A 192 26.59 5.21 16.18
N ILE A 193 25.37 5.42 16.70
CA ILE A 193 24.18 4.61 16.37
C ILE A 193 23.86 4.74 14.88
N VAL A 194 23.86 5.95 14.32
CA VAL A 194 23.58 6.18 12.89
C VAL A 194 24.49 5.33 12.01
N LYS A 195 25.81 5.40 12.22
CA LYS A 195 26.77 4.65 11.39
C LYS A 195 26.61 3.14 11.55
N THR A 196 26.56 2.67 12.80
CA THR A 196 26.51 1.24 13.11
C THR A 196 25.22 0.60 12.60
N GLU A 197 24.07 1.25 12.82
CA GLU A 197 22.78 0.72 12.40
C GLU A 197 22.56 0.90 10.88
N LEU A 198 23.12 1.93 10.24
CA LEU A 198 23.12 2.05 8.78
C LEU A 198 23.89 0.91 8.13
N ASP A 199 25.13 0.64 8.58
CA ASP A 199 25.94 -0.46 8.04
C ASP A 199 25.25 -1.82 8.24
N ALA A 200 24.69 -2.06 9.42
CA ALA A 200 23.92 -3.27 9.71
C ALA A 200 22.67 -3.39 8.84
N GLY A 201 21.96 -2.28 8.60
CA GLY A 201 20.79 -2.23 7.72
C GLY A 201 21.15 -2.56 6.26
N LEU A 202 22.24 -2.01 5.74
CA LEU A 202 22.73 -2.29 4.39
C LEU A 202 23.17 -3.76 4.23
N VAL A 203 23.84 -4.33 5.24
CA VAL A 203 24.17 -5.76 5.25
C VAL A 203 22.90 -6.63 5.25
N ALA A 204 21.89 -6.25 6.04
CA ALA A 204 20.61 -6.96 6.07
C ALA A 204 19.85 -6.87 4.73
N VAL A 205 19.90 -5.73 4.03
CA VAL A 205 19.39 -5.57 2.66
C VAL A 205 20.12 -6.51 1.70
N GLY A 206 21.46 -6.59 1.76
CA GLY A 206 22.24 -7.49 0.93
C GLY A 206 21.94 -8.97 1.16
N ASN A 207 21.51 -9.33 2.38
CA ASN A 207 21.08 -10.69 2.75
C ASN A 207 19.57 -10.95 2.53
N GLU A 208 18.84 -10.00 1.92
CA GLU A 208 17.39 -10.05 1.72
C GLU A 208 16.58 -10.22 3.02
N ASN A 209 17.14 -9.82 4.18
CA ASN A 209 16.44 -9.86 5.47
C ASN A 209 15.73 -8.54 5.77
N TRP A 210 14.59 -8.32 5.09
CA TRP A 210 13.86 -7.05 5.10
C TRP A 210 13.33 -6.62 6.47
N VAL A 211 12.94 -7.60 7.31
CA VAL A 211 12.42 -7.32 8.66
C VAL A 211 13.53 -6.77 9.55
N GLU A 212 14.72 -7.35 9.47
CA GLU A 212 15.88 -6.89 10.21
C GLU A 212 16.40 -5.55 9.65
N ALA A 213 16.47 -5.41 8.34
CA ALA A 213 16.84 -4.17 7.68
C ALA A 213 15.95 -2.99 8.14
N ARG A 214 14.62 -3.17 8.15
CA ARG A 214 13.69 -2.15 8.64
C ARG A 214 14.01 -1.72 10.07
N ARG A 215 14.23 -2.68 10.97
CA ARG A 215 14.53 -2.41 12.39
C ARG A 215 15.81 -1.60 12.55
N HIS A 216 16.83 -1.89 11.75
CA HIS A 216 18.08 -1.14 11.75
C HIS A 216 17.89 0.28 11.21
N PHE A 217 17.20 0.44 10.08
CA PHE A 217 16.92 1.76 9.50
C PHE A 217 16.01 2.62 10.39
N GLU A 218 15.03 2.04 11.08
CA GLU A 218 14.18 2.74 12.04
C GLU A 218 15.02 3.38 13.17
N LYS A 219 15.96 2.62 13.74
CA LYS A 219 16.89 3.15 14.75
C LYS A 219 17.81 4.23 14.19
N ALA A 220 18.33 4.02 12.97
CA ALA A 220 19.19 5.00 12.30
C ALA A 220 18.42 6.31 12.05
N THR A 221 17.17 6.24 11.56
CA THR A 221 16.29 7.39 11.38
C THR A 221 16.02 8.12 12.70
N ASN A 222 15.65 7.40 13.76
CA ASN A 222 15.42 8.01 15.08
C ASN A 222 16.67 8.72 15.61
N ALA A 223 17.87 8.16 15.37
CA ALA A 223 19.13 8.79 15.76
C ALA A 223 19.47 10.01 14.89
N VAL A 224 19.18 9.97 13.58
CA VAL A 224 19.30 11.12 12.67
C VAL A 224 18.36 12.26 13.08
N ASP A 225 17.12 11.96 13.43
CA ASP A 225 16.13 12.94 13.84
C ASP A 225 16.48 13.56 15.20
N LEU A 226 17.03 12.77 16.13
CA LEU A 226 17.58 13.28 17.40
C LEU A 226 18.76 14.26 17.17
N LEU A 227 19.56 14.04 16.13
CA LEU A 227 20.66 14.93 15.75
C LEU A 227 20.16 16.20 15.04
N GLY A 228 18.90 16.24 14.59
CA GLY A 228 18.35 17.34 13.79
C GLY A 228 19.07 17.52 12.44
N ARG A 229 19.53 16.41 11.85
CA ARG A 229 20.26 16.43 10.57
C ARG A 229 19.29 16.48 9.38
N GLU A 230 19.55 17.40 8.46
CA GLU A 230 18.79 17.59 7.21
C GLU A 230 19.67 17.40 5.95
N ASP A 231 20.85 16.81 6.11
CA ASP A 231 21.78 16.58 5.00
C ASP A 231 21.38 15.36 4.15
N LEU A 232 22.07 15.19 3.02
CA LEU A 232 21.75 14.15 2.03
C LEU A 232 21.81 12.73 2.61
N GLU A 233 22.76 12.46 3.50
CA GLU A 233 22.90 11.14 4.13
C GLU A 233 21.69 10.85 5.04
N ALA A 234 21.23 11.85 5.79
CA ALA A 234 20.04 11.76 6.63
C ALA A 234 18.79 11.43 5.79
N GLU A 235 18.60 12.09 4.66
CA GLU A 235 17.46 11.80 3.79
C GLU A 235 17.55 10.41 3.15
N THR A 236 18.74 9.97 2.77
CA THR A 236 18.98 8.60 2.28
C THR A 236 18.59 7.56 3.34
N ILE A 237 18.97 7.76 4.60
CA ILE A 237 18.60 6.87 5.71
C ILE A 237 17.08 6.83 5.90
N ARG A 238 16.42 8.00 5.91
CA ARG A 238 14.95 8.09 5.99
C ARG A 238 14.28 7.37 4.83
N GLN A 239 14.83 7.50 3.63
CA GLN A 239 14.32 6.84 2.44
C GLN A 239 14.43 5.31 2.54
N TYR A 240 15.57 4.76 2.98
CA TYR A 240 15.71 3.33 3.23
C TYR A 240 14.70 2.84 4.29
N HIS A 241 14.49 3.62 5.36
CA HIS A 241 13.48 3.28 6.36
C HIS A 241 12.06 3.26 5.76
N ARG A 242 11.68 4.27 4.97
CA ARG A 242 10.38 4.33 4.29
C ARG A 242 10.17 3.15 3.33
N GLU A 243 11.15 2.83 2.48
CA GLU A 243 11.08 1.71 1.54
C GLU A 243 11.01 0.36 2.25
N THR A 244 11.86 0.10 3.24
CA THR A 244 11.81 -1.16 4.01
C THR A 244 10.54 -1.28 4.85
N ARG A 245 9.99 -0.16 5.34
CA ARG A 245 8.69 -0.14 6.00
C ARG A 245 7.56 -0.49 5.04
N ALA A 246 7.56 0.06 3.83
CA ALA A 246 6.61 -0.31 2.78
C ALA A 246 6.72 -1.80 2.45
N LEU A 247 7.92 -2.30 2.13
CA LEU A 247 8.18 -3.71 1.80
C LEU A 247 7.62 -4.69 2.84
N THR A 248 7.89 -4.43 4.12
CA THR A 248 7.50 -5.34 5.21
C THR A 248 6.02 -5.25 5.61
N ARG A 249 5.30 -4.25 5.10
CA ARG A 249 3.88 -4.02 5.38
C ARG A 249 3.01 -4.04 4.14
N LEU A 250 3.54 -4.54 3.01
CA LEU A 250 2.78 -4.69 1.77
C LEU A 250 1.49 -5.46 2.04
N THR A 251 0.38 -4.92 1.53
CA THR A 251 -0.88 -5.65 1.55
C THR A 251 -0.79 -6.87 0.64
N SER A 252 -1.59 -7.90 0.96
CA SER A 252 -1.71 -9.08 0.11
C SER A 252 -2.66 -8.86 -1.09
N SER A 253 -3.53 -7.86 -1.02
CA SER A 253 -4.48 -7.55 -2.09
C SER A 253 -3.85 -6.64 -3.13
N THR A 254 -4.17 -6.88 -4.40
CA THR A 254 -3.80 -5.95 -5.46
C THR A 254 -4.74 -4.75 -5.47
N LEU A 255 -4.29 -3.62 -6.01
CA LEU A 255 -5.17 -2.46 -6.22
C LEU A 255 -6.38 -2.84 -7.10
N PHE A 256 -6.19 -3.79 -8.02
CA PHE A 256 -7.26 -4.30 -8.87
C PHE A 256 -8.35 -4.99 -8.06
N GLU A 257 -7.96 -5.93 -7.19
CA GLU A 257 -8.89 -6.64 -6.30
C GLU A 257 -9.60 -5.68 -5.35
N LEU A 258 -8.89 -4.70 -4.80
CA LEU A 258 -9.47 -3.69 -3.93
C LEU A 258 -10.60 -2.91 -4.63
N VAL A 259 -10.39 -2.49 -5.88
CA VAL A 259 -11.40 -1.72 -6.61
C VAL A 259 -12.58 -2.59 -7.05
N GLU A 260 -12.36 -3.84 -7.46
CA GLU A 260 -13.46 -4.78 -7.75
C GLU A 260 -14.28 -5.09 -6.49
N GLU A 261 -13.62 -5.23 -5.34
CA GLU A 261 -14.29 -5.35 -4.04
C GLU A 261 -15.06 -4.08 -3.67
N ALA A 262 -14.50 -2.91 -3.96
CA ALA A 262 -15.17 -1.63 -3.75
C ALA A 262 -16.44 -1.50 -4.61
N GLU A 263 -16.35 -1.79 -5.91
CA GLU A 263 -17.47 -1.69 -6.84
C GLU A 263 -18.59 -2.66 -6.50
N SER A 264 -18.25 -3.93 -6.21
CA SER A 264 -19.25 -4.93 -5.79
C SER A 264 -19.94 -4.52 -4.48
N TYR A 265 -19.18 -4.12 -3.46
CA TYR A 265 -19.74 -3.75 -2.16
C TYR A 265 -20.53 -2.43 -2.22
N TYR A 266 -20.07 -1.46 -3.01
CA TYR A 266 -20.75 -0.18 -3.22
C TYR A 266 -22.11 -0.36 -3.89
N VAL A 267 -22.21 -1.21 -4.93
CA VAL A 267 -23.47 -1.46 -5.63
C VAL A 267 -24.51 -2.11 -4.70
N GLU A 268 -24.07 -2.98 -3.79
CA GLU A 268 -24.95 -3.69 -2.87
C GLU A 268 -25.35 -2.86 -1.64
N HIS A 269 -24.40 -2.14 -1.03
CA HIS A 269 -24.59 -1.50 0.29
C HIS A 269 -24.55 0.03 0.26
N GLY A 270 -24.15 0.64 -0.85
CA GLY A 270 -24.03 2.10 -1.01
C GLY A 270 -22.73 2.70 -0.46
N ALA A 271 -22.62 4.02 -0.60
CA ALA A 271 -21.40 4.78 -0.35
C ALA A 271 -20.93 4.74 1.11
N GLU A 272 -21.85 4.99 2.07
CA GLU A 272 -21.51 5.08 3.49
C GLU A 272 -20.98 3.74 4.03
N ALA A 273 -21.61 2.63 3.62
CA ALA A 273 -21.19 1.30 4.02
C ALA A 273 -19.80 0.97 3.46
N TRP A 274 -19.52 1.34 2.21
CA TRP A 274 -18.20 1.17 1.61
C TRP A 274 -17.13 1.96 2.37
N GLN A 275 -17.37 3.23 2.70
CA GLN A 275 -16.40 4.06 3.44
C GLN A 275 -16.04 3.43 4.79
N GLU A 276 -17.02 2.91 5.52
CA GLU A 276 -16.75 2.26 6.80
C GLU A 276 -15.96 0.95 6.63
N LYS A 277 -16.30 0.13 5.62
CA LYS A 277 -15.52 -1.09 5.30
C LYS A 277 -14.08 -0.75 4.92
N PHE A 278 -13.89 0.27 4.09
CA PHE A 278 -12.58 0.77 3.68
C PHE A 278 -11.74 1.20 4.89
N ARG A 279 -12.32 2.03 5.76
CA ARG A 279 -11.69 2.50 7.01
C ARG A 279 -11.23 1.37 7.92
N LEU A 280 -12.01 0.29 7.99
CA LEU A 280 -11.71 -0.84 8.88
C LEU A 280 -10.73 -1.85 8.29
N SER A 281 -10.70 -2.00 6.95
CA SER A 281 -10.03 -3.14 6.31
C SER A 281 -8.82 -2.75 5.46
N PHE A 282 -8.81 -1.55 4.89
CA PHE A 282 -7.84 -1.14 3.86
C PHE A 282 -7.13 0.18 4.19
N GLN A 283 -7.68 0.98 5.11
CA GLN A 283 -6.97 2.16 5.60
C GLN A 283 -5.64 1.74 6.23
N ASP A 284 -4.59 2.52 5.96
CA ASP A 284 -3.22 2.26 6.40
C ASP A 284 -2.51 1.07 5.73
N ASP A 285 -3.13 0.37 4.78
CA ASP A 285 -2.45 -0.66 3.99
C ASP A 285 -1.45 -0.04 3.02
N TRP A 286 -0.29 -0.69 2.89
CA TRP A 286 0.78 -0.24 2.00
C TRP A 286 0.63 -0.84 0.60
N TYR A 287 0.67 0.04 -0.39
CA TYR A 287 0.73 -0.34 -1.80
C TYR A 287 2.01 0.20 -2.44
N ILE A 288 2.52 -0.53 -3.42
CA ILE A 288 3.55 -0.07 -4.35
C ILE A 288 2.91 -0.04 -5.72
N ILE A 289 2.94 1.13 -6.35
CA ILE A 289 2.33 1.34 -7.65
C ILE A 289 3.41 1.81 -8.62
N GLU A 290 3.39 1.19 -9.79
CA GLU A 290 4.10 1.63 -10.96
C GLU A 290 3.10 2.23 -11.95
N GLY A 291 3.43 3.39 -12.49
CA GLY A 291 2.80 3.83 -13.74
C GLY A 291 3.13 5.25 -14.11
N TYR A 292 2.44 5.71 -15.15
CA TYR A 292 2.66 7.02 -15.74
C TYR A 292 1.87 8.07 -14.99
N VAL A 293 2.58 8.85 -14.19
CA VAL A 293 2.01 9.91 -13.38
C VAL A 293 1.99 11.22 -14.18
N ARG A 294 0.88 11.95 -14.05
CA ARG A 294 0.64 13.25 -14.67
C ARG A 294 0.21 14.25 -13.59
N PRO A 295 0.37 15.56 -13.78
CA PRO A 295 -0.26 16.53 -12.88
C PRO A 295 -1.79 16.39 -12.93
N SER A 296 -2.45 16.46 -11.78
CA SER A 296 -3.92 16.37 -11.65
C SER A 296 -4.61 17.55 -12.35
N LYS A 297 -5.74 17.28 -13.01
CA LYS A 297 -6.64 18.30 -13.59
C LYS A 297 -7.50 19.01 -12.54
N ASN A 298 -7.60 18.47 -11.33
CA ASN A 298 -8.56 18.93 -10.35
C ASN A 298 -8.22 20.37 -9.89
N PRO A 299 -9.11 21.37 -10.08
CA PRO A 299 -8.83 22.75 -9.70
C PRO A 299 -8.57 22.91 -8.19
N PHE A 300 -9.16 22.08 -7.34
CA PHE A 300 -8.90 22.08 -5.90
C PHE A 300 -7.48 21.63 -5.55
N ALA A 301 -6.87 20.80 -6.39
CA ALA A 301 -5.47 20.39 -6.23
C ALA A 301 -4.48 21.49 -6.57
N ILE A 302 -4.87 22.39 -7.48
CA ILE A 302 -4.02 23.49 -7.96
C ILE A 302 -3.79 24.50 -6.84
N GLU A 303 -4.78 24.76 -5.98
CA GLU A 303 -4.68 25.72 -4.87
C GLU A 303 -3.77 25.22 -3.73
N ASN A 304 -3.82 23.92 -3.41
CA ASN A 304 -3.00 23.33 -2.34
C ASN A 304 -1.61 22.89 -2.79
N GLY A 305 -1.36 22.92 -4.10
CA GLY A 305 -0.06 22.64 -4.70
C GLY A 305 0.24 21.14 -4.76
N PHE A 306 0.18 20.62 -5.98
CA PHE A 306 0.76 19.35 -6.43
C PHE A 306 0.00 18.09 -6.00
N GLU A 307 -1.19 17.89 -6.60
CA GLU A 307 -1.73 16.54 -6.75
C GLU A 307 -1.28 16.00 -8.11
N LEU A 308 -0.81 14.76 -8.11
CA LEU A 308 -0.54 14.01 -9.31
C LEU A 308 -1.62 12.95 -9.50
N GLU A 309 -1.94 12.66 -10.74
CA GLU A 309 -2.94 11.70 -11.14
C GLU A 309 -2.27 10.59 -11.95
N LEU A 310 -2.60 9.35 -11.59
CA LEU A 310 -2.28 8.17 -12.36
C LEU A 310 -3.60 7.55 -12.83
N ILE A 311 -3.77 7.53 -14.15
CA ILE A 311 -4.95 6.97 -14.80
C ILE A 311 -4.61 5.54 -15.21
N PHE A 312 -5.36 4.59 -14.67
CA PHE A 312 -5.22 3.20 -15.08
C PHE A 312 -6.02 2.92 -16.36
N PRO A 313 -5.50 2.06 -17.27
CA PRO A 313 -6.15 1.77 -18.56
C PRO A 313 -7.33 0.79 -18.43
N TRP A 314 -7.76 0.47 -17.21
CA TRP A 314 -8.84 -0.48 -16.94
C TRP A 314 -9.94 0.22 -16.15
N ALA A 315 -11.13 -0.37 -16.24
CA ALA A 315 -12.34 0.19 -15.66
C ALA A 315 -13.05 -0.89 -14.85
N ALA A 316 -13.57 -0.52 -13.69
CA ALA A 316 -14.09 -1.45 -12.70
C ALA A 316 -15.59 -1.71 -12.87
N GLY A 317 -15.95 -2.99 -12.64
CA GLY A 317 -17.32 -3.51 -12.64
C GLY A 317 -18.14 -3.27 -13.91
N GLN A 318 -19.45 -3.49 -13.79
CA GLN A 318 -20.36 -3.48 -14.95
C GLN A 318 -20.50 -2.09 -15.59
N LYS A 319 -20.39 -1.03 -14.80
CA LYS A 319 -20.47 0.35 -15.27
C LYS A 319 -19.18 0.83 -15.95
N LYS A 320 -18.09 0.03 -15.89
CA LYS A 320 -16.78 0.39 -16.43
C LYS A 320 -16.34 1.79 -15.98
N ARG A 321 -16.35 2.00 -14.66
CA ARG A 321 -15.86 3.26 -14.07
C ARG A 321 -14.34 3.29 -14.14
N PRO A 322 -13.72 4.35 -14.68
CA PRO A 322 -12.27 4.47 -14.67
C PRO A 322 -11.77 4.69 -13.24
N VAL A 323 -10.50 4.37 -13.04
CA VAL A 323 -9.83 4.43 -11.74
C VAL A 323 -8.70 5.45 -11.80
N ASN A 324 -8.84 6.49 -10.99
CA ASN A 324 -7.89 7.58 -10.86
C ASN A 324 -7.20 7.46 -9.50
N VAL A 325 -5.87 7.38 -9.51
CA VAL A 325 -5.06 7.41 -8.29
C VAL A 325 -4.48 8.80 -8.12
N CYS A 326 -4.86 9.45 -7.04
CA CYS A 326 -4.43 10.78 -6.66
C CYS A 326 -3.31 10.71 -5.63
N LEU A 327 -2.22 11.40 -5.92
CA LEU A 327 -1.00 11.44 -5.12
C LEU A 327 -0.73 12.86 -4.69
N SER A 328 -0.67 13.09 -3.40
CA SER A 328 -0.19 14.35 -2.82
C SER A 328 0.90 13.99 -1.83
N PHE A 329 2.12 14.49 -2.01
CA PHE A 329 3.17 14.35 -1.00
C PHE A 329 4.26 15.39 -1.20
N GLN A 330 5.02 15.69 -0.13
CA GLN A 330 5.93 16.85 -0.12
C GLN A 330 7.04 16.78 -1.16
N SER A 331 7.58 15.59 -1.45
CA SER A 331 8.66 15.44 -2.44
C SER A 331 8.17 15.63 -3.89
N ALA A 332 6.86 15.62 -4.15
CA ALA A 332 6.28 15.96 -5.44
C ALA A 332 6.42 17.45 -5.79
N LYS A 333 6.73 18.34 -4.82
CA LYS A 333 6.88 19.80 -5.04
C LYS A 333 7.95 20.17 -6.07
N HIS A 334 8.94 19.30 -6.27
CA HIS A 334 10.04 19.51 -7.21
C HIS A 334 9.77 18.91 -8.60
N LEU A 335 8.60 18.30 -8.81
CA LEU A 335 8.22 17.87 -10.14
C LEU A 335 8.10 19.09 -11.06
N PRO A 336 8.54 18.96 -12.32
CA PRO A 336 8.38 20.04 -13.28
C PRO A 336 6.88 20.36 -13.39
N LYS A 337 6.52 21.59 -13.00
CA LYS A 337 5.17 22.12 -13.27
C LYS A 337 5.05 22.20 -14.78
N THR A 338 4.22 21.35 -15.38
CA THR A 338 3.80 21.56 -16.77
C THR A 338 2.91 22.79 -16.79
N THR A 339 3.50 23.94 -17.08
CA THR A 339 2.82 25.24 -17.19
C THR A 339 2.05 25.42 -18.51
N THR A 340 2.05 24.41 -19.38
CA THR A 340 1.44 24.51 -20.71
C THR A 340 0.30 23.52 -20.83
N GLU A 341 -0.93 24.02 -21.00
CA GLU A 341 -2.15 23.24 -21.25
C GLU A 341 -1.96 22.25 -22.44
N GLU A 342 -1.12 22.60 -23.41
CA GLU A 342 -0.77 21.76 -24.57
C GLU A 342 -0.04 20.45 -24.20
N ALA A 343 0.60 20.37 -23.04
CA ALA A 343 1.33 19.18 -22.59
C ALA A 343 0.43 18.10 -21.99
N TYR A 344 -0.82 18.42 -21.63
CA TYR A 344 -1.73 17.46 -20.98
C TYR A 344 -2.24 16.41 -21.98
N ASP A 345 -2.63 16.84 -23.17
CA ASP A 345 -3.26 15.95 -24.17
C ASP A 345 -2.24 15.14 -24.99
N SER A 346 -0.96 15.50 -24.95
CA SER A 346 0.10 14.86 -25.74
C SER A 346 1.24 14.24 -24.91
N GLY A 347 1.32 14.53 -23.61
CA GLY A 347 2.36 14.01 -22.72
C GLY A 347 2.04 12.61 -22.21
N SER A 348 2.90 11.63 -22.53
CA SER A 348 2.82 10.23 -22.10
C SER A 348 2.88 9.99 -20.58
N GLY A 349 2.75 11.01 -19.74
CA GLY A 349 3.06 10.97 -18.32
C GLY A 349 4.54 10.65 -18.07
N THR A 350 4.98 10.76 -16.82
CA THR A 350 6.30 10.24 -16.45
C THR A 350 6.13 8.92 -15.76
N LEU A 351 6.82 7.88 -16.25
CA LEU A 351 6.87 6.60 -15.54
C LEU A 351 7.54 6.81 -14.19
N THR A 352 6.86 6.38 -13.14
CA THR A 352 7.35 6.46 -11.76
C THR A 352 6.93 5.25 -10.98
N VAL A 353 7.72 4.93 -9.96
CA VAL A 353 7.37 3.99 -8.91
C VAL A 353 7.18 4.79 -7.63
N PHE A 354 6.03 4.63 -6.98
CA PHE A 354 5.77 5.23 -5.69
C PHE A 354 5.12 4.23 -4.75
N SER A 355 5.16 4.55 -3.47
CA SER A 355 4.51 3.78 -2.43
C SER A 355 3.92 4.71 -1.40
N GLY A 356 2.88 4.25 -0.71
CA GLY A 356 2.24 4.97 0.39
C GLY A 356 1.14 4.14 1.03
N GLN A 357 0.58 4.67 2.12
CA GLN A 357 -0.61 4.11 2.74
C GLN A 357 -1.87 4.68 2.10
N LEU A 358 -2.93 3.88 1.99
CA LEU A 358 -4.23 4.38 1.55
C LEU A 358 -4.88 5.24 2.63
N LYS A 359 -5.39 6.39 2.21
CA LYS A 359 -6.06 7.36 3.09
C LYS A 359 -7.56 7.41 2.85
N GLU A 360 -7.96 7.53 1.59
CA GLU A 360 -9.36 7.67 1.17
C GLU A 360 -9.59 6.89 -0.13
N PHE A 361 -10.79 6.34 -0.30
CA PHE A 361 -11.21 5.68 -1.54
C PHE A 361 -12.71 5.86 -1.76
N PHE A 362 -13.08 6.71 -2.72
CA PHE A 362 -14.47 7.10 -2.96
C PHE A 362 -14.76 7.29 -4.45
N ILE A 363 -16.03 7.53 -4.79
CA ILE A 363 -16.44 7.86 -6.16
C ILE A 363 -16.46 9.39 -6.30
N GLY A 364 -15.66 9.90 -7.22
CA GLY A 364 -15.60 11.31 -7.57
C GLY A 364 -16.90 11.85 -8.17
N PRO A 365 -17.01 13.18 -8.34
CA PRO A 365 -18.22 13.82 -8.88
C PRO A 365 -18.55 13.34 -10.30
N ASP A 366 -17.53 12.97 -11.08
CA ASP A 366 -17.67 12.47 -12.46
C ASP A 366 -18.10 10.99 -12.51
N GLY A 367 -18.20 10.32 -11.38
CA GLY A 367 -18.58 8.91 -11.27
C GLY A 367 -17.39 7.94 -11.32
N ASP A 368 -16.18 8.46 -11.38
CA ASP A 368 -14.90 7.74 -11.41
C ASP A 368 -14.47 7.31 -10.01
N TRP A 369 -13.71 6.23 -9.91
CA TRP A 369 -13.12 5.82 -8.64
C TRP A 369 -11.87 6.65 -8.35
N GLU A 370 -11.86 7.39 -7.25
CA GLU A 370 -10.72 8.18 -6.76
C GLU A 370 -10.07 7.50 -5.55
N ILE A 371 -8.80 7.15 -5.68
CA ILE A 371 -7.99 6.57 -4.60
C ILE A 371 -6.95 7.59 -4.18
N ARG A 372 -6.92 7.93 -2.89
CA ARG A 372 -5.96 8.89 -2.33
C ARG A 372 -5.02 8.23 -1.36
N PHE A 373 -3.74 8.49 -1.57
CA PHE A 373 -2.69 8.07 -0.66
C PHE A 373 -2.42 9.12 0.43
N ASP A 374 -1.96 8.67 1.59
CA ASP A 374 -1.63 9.54 2.70
C ASP A 374 -0.34 10.33 2.40
N PRO A 375 -0.37 11.68 2.39
CA PRO A 375 0.78 12.52 2.04
C PRO A 375 1.99 12.37 2.93
N GLU A 376 1.82 11.93 4.19
CA GLU A 376 2.93 11.78 5.14
C GLU A 376 3.70 10.48 4.92
N THR A 377 3.02 9.45 4.43
CA THR A 377 3.60 8.12 4.21
C THR A 377 3.98 7.86 2.76
N SER A 378 3.50 8.71 1.83
CA SER A 378 3.75 8.56 0.40
C SER A 378 5.13 9.09 -0.01
N PHE A 379 5.81 8.33 -0.87
CA PHE A 379 7.13 8.69 -1.40
C PHE A 379 7.40 8.04 -2.76
N PHE A 380 8.36 8.60 -3.51
CA PHE A 380 8.91 7.95 -4.69
C PHE A 380 9.93 6.89 -4.30
N TRP A 381 9.84 5.73 -4.91
CA TRP A 381 10.86 4.70 -4.75
C TRP A 381 12.13 5.11 -5.48
N VAL A 382 13.31 4.92 -4.88
CA VAL A 382 14.57 5.36 -5.49
C VAL A 382 15.72 4.39 -5.34
N ASN A 383 15.71 3.50 -4.34
CA ASN A 383 16.78 2.53 -4.22
C ASN A 383 16.45 1.27 -5.02
N GLN A 384 17.30 0.98 -6.01
CA GLN A 384 17.18 -0.22 -6.84
C GLN A 384 17.26 -1.54 -6.03
N PRO A 385 18.10 -1.69 -4.98
CA PRO A 385 18.15 -2.94 -4.23
C PRO A 385 16.84 -3.29 -3.51
N THR A 386 16.23 -2.30 -2.84
CA THR A 386 14.93 -2.47 -2.14
C THR A 386 13.81 -2.69 -3.15
N TYR A 387 13.93 -2.06 -4.32
CA TYR A 387 12.98 -2.25 -5.39
C TYR A 387 12.98 -3.66 -5.97
N ASN A 388 14.17 -4.20 -6.29
CA ASN A 388 14.31 -5.54 -6.85
C ASN A 388 13.75 -6.62 -5.90
N ALA A 389 13.78 -6.34 -4.59
CA ALA A 389 13.22 -7.19 -3.56
C ALA A 389 11.69 -7.29 -3.55
N THR A 390 11.00 -6.30 -4.14
CA THR A 390 9.54 -6.36 -4.28
C THR A 390 9.12 -7.53 -5.17
N HIS A 391 10.04 -8.06 -5.99
CA HIS A 391 9.76 -9.01 -7.07
C HIS A 391 8.66 -8.55 -8.02
N LEU A 392 8.29 -7.28 -8.00
CA LEU A 392 7.40 -6.69 -8.98
C LEU A 392 8.16 -6.75 -10.31
N GLN A 393 7.60 -7.50 -11.27
CA GLN A 393 8.13 -7.57 -12.63
C GLN A 393 7.78 -6.29 -13.36
N ILE A 394 8.41 -5.21 -12.91
CA ILE A 394 8.20 -3.89 -13.47
C ILE A 394 8.91 -3.85 -14.81
N GLY A 395 8.12 -3.60 -15.84
CA GLY A 395 8.61 -3.56 -17.20
C GLY A 395 9.16 -4.91 -17.65
N SER A 396 8.26 -5.85 -17.98
CA SER A 396 8.53 -6.75 -19.11
C SER A 396 8.92 -6.00 -20.41
N ILE A 397 8.90 -4.66 -20.39
CA ILE A 397 9.09 -3.75 -21.50
C ILE A 397 10.36 -2.87 -21.35
N GLN A 398 10.92 -2.64 -20.15
CA GLN A 398 12.02 -1.66 -19.99
C GLN A 398 13.38 -2.30 -19.73
N SER A 399 14.42 -1.70 -20.33
CA SER A 399 15.80 -2.15 -20.14
C SER A 399 16.34 -1.70 -18.77
N LEU A 400 17.33 -2.44 -18.22
CA LEU A 400 18.01 -2.04 -16.96
C LEU A 400 18.52 -0.58 -16.97
N PRO A 401 19.08 -0.05 -18.08
CA PRO A 401 19.43 1.37 -18.18
C PRO A 401 18.25 2.33 -18.00
N ASP A 402 17.06 1.99 -18.51
CA ASP A 402 15.88 2.85 -18.40
C ASP A 402 15.37 2.90 -16.95
N GLN A 403 15.41 1.77 -16.25
CA GLN A 403 15.09 1.70 -14.83
C GLN A 403 16.03 2.58 -14.00
N GLN A 404 17.34 2.51 -14.27
CA GLN A 404 18.32 3.35 -13.59
C GLN A 404 18.06 4.84 -13.84
N LEU A 405 17.78 5.22 -15.10
CA LEU A 405 17.45 6.61 -15.47
C LEU A 405 16.18 7.11 -14.75
N MET A 406 15.19 6.23 -14.58
CA MET A 406 13.96 6.52 -13.84
C MET A 406 14.25 6.77 -12.35
N PHE A 407 15.02 5.90 -11.69
CA PHE A 407 15.41 6.12 -10.29
C PHE A 407 16.28 7.36 -10.10
N ASP A 408 17.23 7.63 -11.00
CA ASP A 408 18.07 8.83 -10.91
C ASP A 408 17.24 10.12 -11.06
N ARG A 409 16.20 10.09 -11.90
CA ARG A 409 15.24 11.19 -12.03
C ARG A 409 14.43 11.37 -10.74
N GLN A 410 13.94 10.29 -10.15
CA GLN A 410 13.20 10.35 -8.89
C GLN A 410 14.05 10.83 -7.72
N LYS A 411 15.32 10.39 -7.64
CA LYS A 411 16.30 10.89 -6.66
C LYS A 411 16.43 12.41 -6.77
N LYS A 412 16.61 12.92 -7.98
CA LYS A 412 16.68 14.36 -8.25
C LYS A 412 15.42 15.11 -7.78
N TRP A 413 14.23 14.57 -7.98
CA TRP A 413 12.99 15.18 -7.49
C TRP A 413 12.90 15.18 -5.97
N MET A 414 13.40 14.15 -5.30
CA MET A 414 13.42 14.09 -3.84
C MET A 414 14.57 14.88 -3.21
N GLY A 415 15.44 15.51 -4.01
CA GLY A 415 16.64 16.18 -3.51
C GLY A 415 17.72 15.21 -3.02
N VAL A 416 17.59 13.92 -3.32
CA VAL A 416 18.60 12.89 -3.07
C VAL A 416 19.57 12.90 -4.27
N LYS A 417 20.88 12.99 -4.05
CA LYS A 417 21.89 12.92 -5.13
C LYS A 417 22.54 11.55 -5.20
#